data_AF-A0A2V9ST94-F1
#
_entry.id   AF-A0A2V9ST94-F1
#
_cell.length_a   1.000
_cell.length_b   1.000
_cell.length_c   1.000
_cell.angle_alpha   90.00
_cell.angle_beta   90.00
_cell.angle_gamma   90.00
#
_symmetry.space_group_name_H-M   'P 1'
#
loop_
_entity.id
_entity.type
_entity.pdbx_description
1 polymer ?
#
loop_
_entity_poly.entity_id
_entity_poly.type
_entity_poly.pdbx_seq_one_letter_code
_entity_poly.pdbx_strand_id
1 'polypeptide(L)'
;MKELGEAINESLADSDQIAEVVAKIKDGGYDIFLVLEATIGVSKPGEKSPDKTSMVTTLSSNPELKVSDQDMKFLKSLRIKIEDDAA
;
A
#
# COMPACT_ATOMS: atom_id res chain seq x y z
N MET A 1 8.37 17.68 3.92
CA MET A 1 7.92 16.41 4.53
C MET A 1 7.55 16.56 5.99
N LYS A 2 8.33 17.34 6.78
CA LYS A 2 7.99 17.62 8.18
C LYS A 2 6.59 18.24 8.35
N GLU A 3 6.25 19.22 7.51
CA GLU A 3 4.94 19.87 7.50
C GLU A 3 3.77 18.90 7.23
N LEU A 4 3.96 17.89 6.37
CA LEU A 4 2.92 16.89 6.12
C LEU A 4 2.75 15.95 7.31
N GLY A 5 3.86 15.56 7.95
CA GLY A 5 3.80 14.78 9.20
C GLY A 5 3.11 15.56 10.32
N GLU A 6 3.40 16.86 10.47
CA GLU A 6 2.73 17.75 11.42
C GLU A 6 1.24 17.88 11.11
N ALA A 7 0.86 18.13 9.84
CA ALA A 7 -0.54 18.25 9.42
C ALA A 7 -1.34 16.95 9.63
N ILE A 8 -0.75 15.78 9.36
CA ILE A 8 -1.38 14.49 9.61
C ILE A 8 -1.57 14.29 11.11
N ASN A 9 -0.56 14.60 11.93
CA ASN A 9 -0.64 14.42 13.38
C ASN A 9 -1.70 15.34 14.00
N GLU A 10 -1.76 16.60 13.57
CA GLU A 10 -2.80 17.56 13.98
C GLU A 10 -4.19 17.08 13.55
N SER A 11 -4.34 16.64 12.28
CA SER A 11 -5.61 16.08 11.78
C SER A 11 -6.06 14.84 12.55
N LEU A 12 -5.12 14.02 13.03
CA LEU A 12 -5.42 12.82 13.81
C LEU A 12 -5.81 13.17 15.24
N ALA A 13 -5.10 14.13 15.85
CA ALA A 13 -5.34 14.61 17.20
C ALA A 13 -6.70 15.33 17.33
N ASP A 14 -7.09 16.09 16.31
CA ASP A 14 -8.36 16.83 16.27
C ASP A 14 -9.53 16.01 15.71
N SER A 15 -9.31 14.73 15.35
CA SER A 15 -10.38 13.88 14.81
C SER A 15 -11.23 13.27 15.91
N ASP A 16 -12.44 13.80 16.09
CA ASP A 16 -13.44 13.26 17.03
C ASP A 16 -13.76 11.77 16.78
N GLN A 17 -13.80 11.34 15.51
CA GLN A 17 -14.04 9.94 15.17
C GLN A 17 -12.95 9.01 15.71
N ILE A 18 -11.69 9.43 15.61
CA ILE A 18 -10.56 8.63 16.09
C ILE A 18 -10.56 8.62 17.62
N ALA A 19 -10.82 9.78 18.24
CA ALA A 19 -10.93 9.89 19.70
C ALA A 19 -12.02 8.97 20.28
N GLU A 20 -13.20 8.89 19.64
CA GLU A 20 -14.29 8.02 20.08
C GLU A 20 -13.90 6.54 20.02
N VAL A 21 -13.23 6.11 18.94
CA VAL A 21 -12.77 4.73 18.78
C VAL A 21 -11.70 4.38 19.80
N VAL A 22 -10.73 5.29 20.01
CA VAL A 22 -9.68 5.17 21.03
C VAL A 22 -10.30 5.04 22.43
N ALA A 23 -11.29 5.87 22.76
CA ALA A 23 -11.99 5.81 24.04
C ALA A 23 -12.70 4.46 24.25
N LYS A 24 -13.43 3.96 23.23
CA LYS A 24 -14.09 2.63 23.30
C LYS A 24 -13.10 1.49 23.53
N ILE A 25 -11.93 1.54 22.90
CA ILE A 25 -10.89 0.52 23.09
C ILE A 25 -10.31 0.61 24.51
N LYS A 26 -10.07 1.82 25.00
CA LYS A 26 -9.56 2.04 26.36
C LYS A 26 -10.55 1.62 27.45
N ASP A 27 -11.85 1.86 27.25
CA ASP A 27 -12.92 1.40 28.13
C ASP A 27 -13.02 -0.13 28.17
N GLY A 28 -12.57 -0.81 27.12
CA GLY A 28 -12.38 -2.26 27.10
C GLY A 28 -11.20 -2.76 27.97
N GLY A 29 -10.45 -1.87 28.61
CA GLY A 29 -9.29 -2.18 29.45
C GLY A 29 -7.98 -2.34 28.67
N TYR A 30 -7.94 -1.95 27.40
CA TYR A 30 -6.75 -2.02 26.57
C TYR A 30 -5.92 -0.74 26.66
N ASP A 31 -4.60 -0.89 26.79
CA ASP A 31 -3.65 0.21 26.63
C ASP A 31 -3.19 0.27 25.16
N ILE A 32 -3.27 1.45 24.56
CA ILE A 32 -3.12 1.65 23.12
C ILE A 32 -2.06 2.70 22.83
N PHE A 33 -1.18 2.35 21.90
CA PHE A 33 -0.20 3.24 21.29
C PHE A 33 -0.44 3.22 19.77
N LEU A 34 -0.55 4.40 19.17
CA LEU A 34 -0.80 4.53 17.74
C LEU A 34 0.48 4.96 17.03
N VAL A 35 0.91 4.18 16.04
CA VAL A 35 2.04 4.51 15.16
C VAL A 35 1.54 4.51 13.73
N LEU A 36 1.76 5.60 13.01
CA LEU A 36 1.32 5.77 11.64
C LEU A 36 2.52 5.78 10.69
N GLU A 37 2.60 4.77 9.83
CA GLU A 37 3.56 4.73 8.72
C GLU A 37 2.82 5.04 7.41
N ALA A 38 3.16 6.17 6.78
CA ALA A 38 2.61 6.57 5.49
C ALA A 38 3.72 6.69 4.45
N THR A 39 3.59 5.97 3.33
CA THR A 39 4.49 6.11 2.17
C THR A 39 3.88 7.11 1.19
N ILE A 40 4.52 8.25 0.98
CA ILE A 40 4.05 9.29 0.04
C ILE A 40 4.87 9.22 -1.25
N GLY A 41 4.20 8.93 -2.37
CA GLY A 41 4.78 9.05 -3.71
C GLY A 41 4.56 10.45 -4.28
N VAL A 42 5.62 11.10 -4.77
CA VAL A 42 5.53 12.40 -5.44
C VAL A 42 5.92 12.23 -6.90
N SER A 43 5.04 12.61 -7.83
CA SER A 43 5.32 12.64 -9.27
C SER A 43 5.23 14.09 -9.77
N LYS A 44 6.28 14.57 -10.45
CA LYS A 44 6.25 15.90 -11.09
C LYS A 44 5.59 15.80 -12.47
N PRO A 45 4.59 16.64 -12.80
CA PRO A 45 4.04 16.68 -14.15
C PRO A 45 5.12 17.12 -15.14
N GLY A 46 5.50 16.25 -16.07
CA GLY A 46 6.49 16.51 -17.12
C GLY A 46 7.75 15.64 -17.07
N GLU A 47 7.98 14.92 -15.97
CA GLU A 47 9.07 13.96 -15.88
C GLU A 47 8.55 12.59 -16.35
N LYS A 48 8.82 12.22 -17.61
CA LYS A 48 8.60 10.85 -18.09
C LYS A 48 9.57 9.92 -17.34
N SER A 49 9.18 9.47 -16.16
CA SER A 49 9.84 8.34 -15.50
C SER A 49 9.51 7.06 -16.27
N PRO A 50 10.49 6.29 -16.75
CA PRO A 50 10.21 4.95 -17.24
C PRO A 50 9.82 4.09 -16.02
N ASP A 51 8.63 3.50 -16.10
CA ASP A 51 8.24 2.27 -15.42
C ASP A 51 8.59 2.17 -13.93
N LYS A 52 7.86 2.93 -13.10
CA LYS A 52 7.67 2.54 -11.70
C LYS A 52 6.19 2.26 -11.48
N THR A 53 5.85 1.04 -11.86
CA THR A 53 4.68 0.25 -11.45
C THR A 53 4.30 0.59 -10.01
N SER A 54 3.26 1.39 -9.86
CA SER A 54 2.57 1.53 -8.60
C SER A 54 1.07 1.54 -8.86
N MET A 55 0.38 0.82 -7.99
CA MET A 55 -1.06 0.78 -7.79
C MET A 55 -1.82 -0.21 -8.68
N VAL A 56 -2.15 -1.34 -8.04
CA VAL A 56 -3.54 -1.77 -7.81
C VAL A 56 -4.50 -1.19 -8.84
N THR A 57 -4.61 -1.87 -9.99
CA THR A 57 -5.72 -1.64 -10.92
C THR A 57 -6.77 -2.69 -10.59
N THR A 58 -7.85 -2.25 -9.95
CA THR A 58 -9.11 -2.97 -9.95
C THR A 58 -9.53 -3.21 -11.39
N LEU A 59 -9.41 -4.47 -11.83
CA LEU A 59 -10.21 -5.16 -12.85
C LEU A 59 -10.77 -4.28 -14.00
N SER A 60 -10.05 -4.18 -15.13
CA SER A 60 -10.57 -4.14 -16.52
C SER A 60 -9.49 -3.71 -17.54
N SER A 61 -8.34 -4.37 -17.53
CA SER A 61 -7.42 -4.32 -18.66
C SER A 61 -6.74 -5.66 -18.68
N ASN A 62 -6.97 -6.47 -19.72
CA ASN A 62 -6.28 -7.75 -19.89
C ASN A 62 -4.79 -7.44 -20.03
N PRO A 63 -3.97 -7.56 -18.97
CA PRO A 63 -2.57 -7.24 -19.07
C PRO A 63 -1.94 -8.43 -19.77
N GLU A 64 -1.30 -8.24 -20.91
CA GLU A 64 -0.41 -9.26 -21.45
C GLU A 64 0.72 -9.47 -20.42
N LEU A 65 0.57 -10.50 -19.60
CA LEU A 65 1.55 -10.92 -18.62
C LEU A 65 2.73 -11.52 -19.39
N LYS A 66 3.71 -10.67 -19.72
CA LYS A 66 4.95 -11.10 -20.37
C LYS A 66 5.91 -11.64 -19.30
N VAL A 67 5.91 -12.95 -19.12
CA VAL A 67 6.82 -13.63 -18.19
C VAL A 67 8.19 -13.80 -18.85
N SER A 68 9.26 -13.38 -18.17
CA SER A 68 10.64 -13.59 -18.64
C SER A 68 11.24 -14.91 -18.14
N ASP A 69 12.34 -15.36 -18.76
CA ASP A 69 13.08 -16.55 -18.32
C ASP A 69 13.62 -16.42 -16.88
N GLN A 70 13.91 -15.20 -16.44
CA GLN A 70 14.37 -14.94 -15.08
C GLN A 70 13.24 -15.12 -14.07
N ASP A 71 12.03 -14.67 -14.42
CA ASP A 71 10.84 -14.83 -13.58
C ASP A 71 10.51 -16.32 -13.40
N MET A 72 10.64 -17.12 -14.46
CA MET A 72 10.45 -18.58 -14.39
C MET A 72 11.43 -19.26 -13.44
N LYS A 73 12.71 -18.84 -13.43
CA LYS A 73 13.72 -19.38 -12.50
C LYS A 73 13.41 -18.98 -11.06
N PHE A 74 12.95 -17.75 -10.86
CA PHE A 74 12.58 -17.21 -9.56
C PHE A 74 11.34 -17.90 -8.97
N LEU A 75 10.29 -18.10 -9.76
CA LEU A 75 9.10 -18.83 -9.31
C LEU A 75 9.43 -20.29 -8.96
N LYS A 76 10.31 -20.94 -9.73
CA LYS A 76 10.82 -22.28 -9.43
C LYS A 76 11.61 -22.35 -8.12
N SER A 77 12.44 -21.33 -7.82
CA SER A 77 13.20 -21.30 -6.56
C SER A 77 12.27 -21.14 -5.34
N LEU A 78 11.13 -20.47 -5.52
CA LEU A 78 10.07 -20.32 -4.51
C LEU A 78 9.08 -21.50 -4.47
N ARG A 79 9.28 -22.55 -5.29
CA ARG A 79 8.34 -23.67 -5.47
C ARG A 79 6.92 -23.25 -5.88
N ILE A 80 6.78 -22.09 -6.51
CA ILE A 80 5.51 -21.62 -7.06
C ILE A 80 5.34 -22.26 -8.44
N LYS A 81 4.22 -22.95 -8.64
CA LYS A 81 3.85 -23.52 -9.94
C LYS A 81 2.80 -22.61 -10.59
N ILE A 82 2.99 -22.28 -11.86
CA ILE A 82 1.96 -21.65 -12.67
C ILE A 82 1.21 -22.80 -13.37
N GLU A 83 -0.09 -22.88 -13.16
CA GLU A 83 -0.98 -23.80 -13.88
C GLU A 83 -1.63 -22.97 -14.99
N ASP A 84 -1.31 -23.26 -16.25
CA ASP A 84 -1.97 -22.60 -17.40
C ASP A 84 -3.39 -23.16 -17.50
N ASP A 85 -4.36 -22.46 -16.91
CA ASP A 85 -5.78 -22.73 -17.17
C ASP A 85 -6.18 -21.99 -18.46
N ALA A 86 -5.86 -22.61 -19.59
CA ALA A 86 -6.34 -22.21 -20.91
C ALA A 86 -7.33 -23.28 -21.40
N ALA A 87 -8.62 -22.97 -21.27
CA ALA A 87 -9.72 -23.62 -21.99
C ALA A 87 -9.66 -23.31 -23.49
#